data_AF-A0A7W6JVW4-F1
#
_entry.id   AF-A0A7W6JVW4-F1
#
_cell.length_a   1.000
_cell.length_b   1.000
_cell.length_c   1.000
_cell.angle_alpha   90.00
_cell.angle_beta   90.00
_cell.angle_gamma   90.00
#
_symmetry.space_group_name_H-M   'P 1'
#
loop_
_entity.id
_entity.type
_entity.pdbx_description
1 polymer ?
#
loop_
_entity_poly.entity_id
_entity_poly.type
_entity_poly.pdbx_seq_one_letter_code
_entity_poly.pdbx_strand_id
1 'polypeptide(L)' 'MIARSAIEVRERLRLRCGPTLVDEAIVRIGFDWSEPMACAMVSDAMAHVLALASKDPTSSIAAGLDFQVEQRFVK' A
#
# COMPACT_ATOMS: atom_id res chain seq x y z
N MET A 1 4.17 2.44 -13.74
CA MET A 1 4.44 0.99 -13.68
C MET A 1 4.34 0.53 -12.23
N ILE A 2 3.56 -0.52 -11.92
CA ILE A 2 3.42 -1.06 -10.55
C ILE A 2 4.73 -1.76 -10.15
N ALA A 3 5.24 -1.52 -8.94
CA ALA A 3 6.43 -2.20 -8.43
C ALA A 3 6.09 -3.66 -8.11
N ARG A 4 6.96 -4.60 -8.49
CA ARG A 4 6.73 -6.05 -8.36
C ARG A 4 7.47 -6.68 -7.18
N SER A 5 8.28 -5.91 -6.47
CA SER A 5 9.02 -6.39 -5.30
C SER A 5 9.21 -5.29 -4.25
N ALA A 6 9.45 -5.68 -3.00
CA ALA A 6 9.77 -4.76 -1.93
C ALA A 6 11.07 -3.99 -2.18
N ILE A 7 12.02 -4.60 -2.89
CA ILE A 7 13.29 -3.95 -3.30
C ILE A 7 12.99 -2.80 -4.25
N GLU A 8 12.20 -3.06 -5.29
CA GLU A 8 11.81 -2.03 -6.26
C GLU A 8 11.00 -0.90 -5.61
N VAL A 9 10.16 -1.20 -4.63
CA VAL A 9 9.46 -0.18 -3.83
C VAL A 9 10.46 0.68 -3.05
N ARG A 10 11.43 0.07 -2.36
CA ARG A 10 12.45 0.81 -1.59
C ARG A 10 13.33 1.70 -2.46
N GLU A 11 13.76 1.21 -3.63
CA GLU A 11 14.54 2.00 -4.58
C GLU A 11 13.77 3.23 -5.06
N ARG A 12 12.49 3.06 -5.41
CA ARG A 12 11.62 4.16 -5.83
C ARG A 12 11.33 5.14 -4.70
N LEU A 13 11.11 4.66 -3.48
CA LEU A 13 10.97 5.52 -2.29
C LEU A 13 12.26 6.31 -2.05
N ARG A 14 13.43 5.71 -2.25
CA ARG A 14 14.74 6.35 -2.01
C ARG A 14 14.94 7.51 -2.97
N LEU A 15 14.58 7.32 -4.24
CA LEU A 15 14.63 8.37 -5.26
C LEU A 15 13.66 9.53 -4.96
N ARG A 16 12.51 9.25 -4.34
CA ARG A 16 11.46 10.25 -4.12
C ARG A 16 11.58 11.01 -2.80
N CYS A 17 11.99 10.33 -1.74
CA CYS A 17 11.93 10.83 -0.36
C CYS A 17 13.31 10.93 0.32
N GLY A 18 14.38 10.49 -0.36
CA GLY A 18 15.72 10.46 0.19
C GLY A 18 16.02 9.18 0.99
N PRO A 19 17.30 8.95 1.31
CA PRO A 19 17.76 7.72 1.94
C PRO A 19 17.25 7.53 3.37
N THR A 20 17.22 8.59 4.18
CA THR A 20 16.83 8.53 5.60
C THR A 20 15.44 7.94 5.80
N LEU A 21 14.46 8.40 5.02
CA LEU A 21 13.08 7.93 5.14
C LEU A 21 12.92 6.46 4.73
N VAL A 22 13.71 5.99 3.76
CA VAL A 22 13.65 4.59 3.32
C VAL A 22 14.22 3.63 4.35
N ASP A 23 15.28 4.03 5.05
CA ASP A 23 15.91 3.18 6.05
C ASP A 23 14.98 3.00 7.27
N GLU A 24 14.09 3.95 7.54
CA GLU A 24 13.04 3.87 8.57
C GLU A 24 11.73 3.24 8.07
N ALA A 25 11.53 3.14 6.75
CA ALA A 25 10.26 2.68 6.18
C ALA A 25 10.08 1.16 6.29
N ILE A 26 8.92 0.74 6.80
CA ILE A 26 8.46 -0.64 6.74
C ILE A 26 7.73 -0.86 5.43
N VAL A 27 8.32 -1.66 4.53
CA VAL A 27 7.71 -2.05 3.24
C VAL A 27 7.17 -3.47 3.32
N ARG A 28 5.85 -3.62 3.24
CA ARG A 28 5.14 -4.90 3.16
C ARG A 28 4.39 -4.99 1.83
N ILE A 29 4.40 -6.17 1.21
CA ILE A 29 3.66 -6.41 -0.04
C ILE A 29 2.29 -6.98 0.32
N GLY A 30 1.24 -6.46 -0.32
CA GLY A 30 -0.13 -6.89 -0.11
C GLY A 30 -0.91 -5.95 0.82
N PHE A 31 -2.07 -6.41 1.29
CA PHE A 31 -2.92 -5.69 2.22
C PHE A 31 -2.96 -6.44 3.56
N ASP A 32 -2.56 -5.77 4.65
CA ASP A 32 -2.59 -6.29 6.00
C ASP A 32 -3.70 -5.57 6.79
N TRP A 33 -4.85 -6.23 6.91
CA TRP A 33 -6.00 -5.66 7.61
C TRP A 33 -5.79 -5.56 9.12
N SER A 34 -4.76 -6.22 9.68
CA SER A 34 -4.46 -6.19 11.11
C SER A 34 -3.67 -4.95 11.55
N GLU A 35 -3.15 -4.17 10.59
CA GLU A 35 -2.51 -2.90 10.89
C GLU A 35 -3.52 -1.93 11.50
N PRO A 36 -3.25 -1.32 12.67
CA PRO A 36 -4.21 -0.44 13.34
C PRO A 36 -4.75 0.68 12.45
N MET A 37 -3.91 1.21 11.54
CA MET A 37 -4.33 2.22 10.57
C MET A 37 -5.32 1.67 9.54
N ALA A 38 -5.10 0.44 9.06
CA ALA A 38 -6.01 -0.21 8.13
C ALA A 38 -7.37 -0.47 8.81
N CYS A 39 -7.38 -0.96 10.05
CA CYS A 39 -8.60 -1.14 10.83
C CYS A 39 -9.37 0.17 11.03
N ALA A 40 -8.66 1.29 11.25
CA ALA A 40 -9.27 2.58 11.52
C ALA A 40 -9.83 3.26 10.25
N MET A 41 -9.19 3.05 9.10
CA MET A 41 -9.49 3.79 7.87
C MET A 41 -10.36 3.01 6.87
N VAL A 42 -10.41 1.67 7.00
CA VAL A 42 -11.04 0.80 6.00
C VAL A 42 -12.13 -0.02 6.67
N SER A 43 -13.37 0.12 6.18
CA SER A 43 -14.48 -0.74 6.62
C SER A 43 -14.18 -2.22 6.34
N ASP A 44 -14.70 -3.14 7.16
CA ASP A 44 -14.51 -4.59 6.98
C ASP A 44 -14.85 -5.10 5.57
N ALA A 45 -15.94 -4.58 4.99
CA ALA A 45 -16.35 -4.96 3.62
C ALA A 45 -15.28 -4.58 2.58
N MET A 46 -14.71 -3.38 2.70
CA MET A 46 -13.62 -2.93 1.83
C MET A 46 -12.33 -3.71 2.11
N ALA A 47 -12.00 -3.98 3.38
CA ALA A 47 -10.85 -4.78 3.75
C ALA A 47 -10.89 -6.18 3.09
N HIS A 48 -12.07 -6.79 3.01
CA HIS A 48 -12.26 -8.05 2.31
C HIS A 48 -12.00 -7.93 0.80
N VAL A 49 -12.52 -6.89 0.14
CA VAL A 49 -12.26 -6.64 -1.28
C VAL A 49 -10.77 -6.43 -1.55
N LEU A 50 -10.07 -5.68 -0.70
CA LEU A 50 -8.62 -5.45 -0.79
C LEU A 50 -7.82 -6.74 -0.60
N ALA A 51 -8.23 -7.58 0.36
CA ALA A 51 -7.59 -8.87 0.57
C ALA A 51 -7.76 -9.80 -0.66
N LEU A 52 -8.94 -9.81 -1.29
CA LEU A 52 -9.19 -10.56 -2.52
C LEU A 52 -8.35 -10.04 -3.68
N ALA A 53 -8.32 -8.71 -3.88
CA ALA A 53 -7.52 -8.08 -4.92
C ALA A 53 -6.01 -8.31 -4.70
N SER A 54 -5.54 -8.38 -3.45
CA SER A 54 -4.12 -8.64 -3.15
C SER A 54 -3.66 -10.05 -3.52
N LYS A 55 -4.58 -11.03 -3.50
CA LYS A 55 -4.28 -12.42 -3.90
C LYS A 55 -4.08 -12.57 -5.40
N ASP A 56 -4.84 -11.81 -6.18
CA ASP A 56 -4.68 -11.70 -7.63
C ASP A 56 -4.82 -10.23 -8.08
N PRO A 57 -3.71 -9.47 -8.08
CA PRO A 57 -3.69 -8.07 -8.51
C PRO A 57 -4.00 -7.85 -9.99
N THR A 58 -4.09 -8.92 -10.78
CA THR A 58 -4.44 -8.87 -12.22
C THR A 58 -5.91 -9.18 -12.50
N SER A 59 -6.67 -9.54 -11.46
CA SER A 59 -8.09 -9.83 -11.54
C SER A 59 -8.93 -8.60 -11.90
N SER A 60 -10.15 -8.84 -12.40
CA SER A 60 -11.13 -7.78 -12.68
C SER A 60 -11.53 -6.97 -11.44
N ILE A 61 -11.48 -7.60 -10.26
CA ILE A 61 -11.73 -6.93 -8.97
C ILE A 61 -10.66 -5.87 -8.73
N ALA A 62 -9.39 -6.16 -9.01
CA ALA A 62 -8.30 -5.20 -8.88
C ALA A 62 -8.40 -4.05 -9.90
N ALA A 63 -8.89 -4.34 -11.11
CA ALA A 63 -9.02 -3.34 -12.17
C ALA A 63 -10.00 -2.20 -11.86
N GLY A 64 -11.00 -2.44 -11.01
CA GLY A 64 -11.97 -1.43 -10.57
C GLY A 64 -11.56 -0.64 -9.33
N LEU A 65 -10.41 -0.95 -8.71
CA LEU A 65 -9.94 -0.27 -7.51
C LEU A 65 -9.04 0.90 -7.87
N ASP A 66 -9.50 2.11 -7.56
CA ASP A 66 -8.69 3.32 -7.59
C ASP A 66 -8.46 3.80 -6.15
N PHE A 67 -7.21 4.14 -5.82
CA PHE A 67 -6.82 4.58 -4.48
C PHE A 67 -6.23 5.98 -4.53
N GLN A 68 -6.88 6.90 -3.84
CA GLN A 68 -6.29 8.19 -3.52
C GLN A 68 -5.73 8.14 -2.10
N VAL A 69 -4.39 8.13 -1.99
CA VAL A 69 -3.70 8.27 -0.70
C VAL A 69 -3.41 9.74 -0.46
N GLU A 70 -4.12 10.35 0.49
CA GLU A 70 -3.81 11.69 0.97
C GLU A 70 -2.95 11.62 2.23
N GLN A 71 -1.73 12.14 2.16
CA GLN A 71 -0.89 12.33 3.33
C GLN A 71 -1.06 13.77 3.83
N ARG A 72 -1.74 13.93 4.98
CA ARG A 72 -1.82 15.21 5.66
C ARG A 72 -0.74 15.26 6.73
N PHE A 73 0.33 15.99 6.47
CA PHE A 73 1.29 16.33 7.51
C PHE A 73 0.63 17.36 8.43
N VAL A 74 0.40 16.97 9.69
CA VAL A 74 0.18 17.96 10.75
C VAL A 74 1.55 18.59 11.00
N LYS A 75 1.67 19.90 10.78
CA LYS A 75 2.84 20.67 11.20
C LYS A 75 2.88 20.78 12.72
#